data_AF-A0A961BZN4-F1
#
_entry.id   AF-A0A961BZN4-F1
#
_cell.length_a   1.000
_cell.length_b   1.000
_cell.length_c   1.000
_cell.angle_alpha   90.00
_cell.angle_beta   90.00
_cell.angle_gamma   90.00
#
_symmetry.space_group_name_H-M   'P 1'
#
loop_
_entity.id
_entity.type
_entity.pdbx_description
1 polymer ?
#
loop_
_entity_poly.entity_id
_entity_poly.type
_entity_poly.pdbx_seq_one_letter_code
_entity_poly.pdbx_strand_id
1 'polypeptide(L)' 'MAGTDTIRGIAYQQAHAIHLAIEVVEQYPEHQIRVEGRDDVVDIEVLDADGCLVSGLCCKNR' A
#
# COMPACT_ATOMS: atom_id res chain seq x y z
N MET A 1 -22.71 15.38 16.47
CA MET A 1 -22.25 14.25 15.64
C MET A 1 -21.56 14.85 14.43
N ALA A 2 -20.25 15.05 14.50
CA ALA A 2 -19.47 15.57 13.38
C ALA A 2 -19.21 14.40 12.43
N GLY A 3 -19.79 14.47 11.22
CA GLY A 3 -19.53 13.49 10.18
C GLY A 3 -18.04 13.46 9.87
N THR A 4 -17.45 12.28 9.89
CA THR A 4 -16.05 12.06 9.50
C THR A 4 -15.88 12.53 8.07
N ASP A 5 -15.20 13.66 7.89
CA ASP A 5 -14.83 14.20 6.59
C ASP A 5 -13.72 13.31 6.04
N THR A 6 -14.09 12.20 5.41
CA THR A 6 -13.14 11.33 4.73
C THR A 6 -12.61 12.10 3.52
N ILE A 7 -11.30 12.35 3.50
CA ILE A 7 -10.64 13.03 2.37
C ILE A 7 -11.06 12.32 1.08
N ARG A 8 -11.63 13.09 0.15
CA ARG A 8 -12.07 12.58 -1.16
C ARG A 8 -10.86 11.97 -1.88
N GLY A 9 -11.00 10.75 -2.41
CA GLY A 9 -9.93 10.04 -3.12
C GLY A 9 -9.30 8.88 -2.34
N ILE A 10 -9.36 8.89 -1.00
CA ILE A 10 -8.77 7.83 -0.16
C ILE A 10 -9.37 6.45 -0.47
N ALA A 11 -10.68 6.35 -0.72
CA ALA A 11 -11.31 5.05 -0.97
C ALA A 11 -10.74 4.34 -2.22
N TYR A 12 -10.51 5.09 -3.31
CA TYR A 12 -9.92 4.53 -4.52
C TYR A 12 -8.44 4.20 -4.33
N GLN A 13 -7.70 5.10 -3.68
CA GLN A 13 -6.30 4.88 -3.34
C GLN A 13 -6.11 3.62 -2.49
N GLN A 14 -6.93 3.42 -1.46
CA GLN A 14 -6.88 2.25 -0.58
C GLN A 14 -7.30 0.97 -1.32
N ALA A 15 -8.34 1.01 -2.16
CA ALA A 15 -8.73 -0.13 -2.97
C ALA A 15 -7.64 -0.56 -3.96
N HIS A 16 -7.00 0.41 -4.63
CA HIS A 16 -5.88 0.16 -5.54
C HIS A 16 -4.65 -0.38 -4.80
N ALA A 17 -4.35 0.16 -3.63
CA ALA A 17 -3.27 -0.30 -2.76
C ALA A 17 -3.45 -1.76 -2.34
N ILE A 18 -4.67 -2.15 -1.95
CA ILE A 18 -4.99 -3.55 -1.62
C ILE A 18 -4.82 -4.47 -2.83
N HIS A 19 -5.26 -4.04 -4.01
CA HIS A 19 -5.14 -4.84 -5.22
C HIS A 19 -3.67 -5.15 -5.56
N LEU A 20 -2.82 -4.13 -5.55
CA LEU A 20 -1.38 -4.29 -5.77
C LEU A 20 -0.72 -5.12 -4.66
N ALA A 21 -1.14 -4.95 -3.40
CA ALA A 21 -0.60 -5.75 -2.30
C ALA A 21 -0.86 -7.25 -2.49
N ILE A 22 -2.02 -7.64 -3.02
CA ILE A 22 -2.33 -9.05 -3.32
C ILE A 22 -1.35 -9.62 -4.35
N GLU A 23 -1.07 -8.89 -5.43
CA GLU A 23 -0.11 -9.32 -6.46
C GLU A 23 1.30 -9.49 -5.87
N VAL A 24 1.69 -8.63 -4.93
CA VAL A 24 2.99 -8.70 -4.25
C VAL A 24 3.05 -9.88 -3.27
N VAL A 25 1.96 -10.18 -2.53
CA VAL A 25 1.89 -11.37 -1.66
C VAL A 25 2.13 -12.66 -2.45
N GLU A 26 1.56 -12.77 -3.65
CA GLU A 26 1.74 -13.96 -4.50
C GLU A 26 3.20 -14.14 -4.95
N GLN A 27 3.95 -13.05 -5.11
CA GLN A 27 5.38 -13.09 -5.48
C GLN A 27 6.30 -13.35 -4.28
N TYR A 28 5.91 -12.89 -3.08
CA TYR A 28 6.73 -12.96 -1.87
C TYR A 28 5.94 -13.57 -0.68
N PRO A 29 5.59 -14.87 -0.73
CA PRO A 29 4.67 -15.48 0.23
C PRO A 29 5.20 -15.54 1.68
N GLU A 30 6.51 -15.49 1.87
CA GLU A 30 7.16 -15.55 3.20
C GLU A 30 7.62 -14.18 3.73
N HIS A 31 7.30 -13.09 3.02
CA HIS A 31 7.78 -11.75 3.38
C HIS A 31 6.69 -10.91 4.04
N GLN A 32 7.12 -9.92 4.82
CA GLN A 32 6.23 -8.89 5.32
C GLN A 32 5.99 -7.84 4.26
N ILE A 33 4.77 -7.29 4.23
CA ILE A 33 4.41 -6.21 3.31
C ILE A 33 3.90 -5.02 4.11
N ARG A 34 4.45 -3.84 3.82
CA ARG A 34 3.98 -2.56 4.32
C ARG A 34 3.38 -1.76 3.18
N VAL A 35 2.17 -1.27 3.39
CA VAL A 35 1.43 -0.48 2.41
C VAL A 35 1.07 0.85 3.05
N GLU A 36 1.59 1.95 2.50
CA GLU A 36 1.31 3.30 2.99
C GLU A 36 0.76 4.16 1.86
N GLY A 37 -0.37 4.83 2.12
CA GLY A 37 -1.00 5.73 1.18
C GLY A 37 -0.96 7.17 1.67
N ARG A 38 -0.33 8.08 0.92
CA ARG A 38 -0.27 9.51 1.22
C ARG A 38 -0.28 10.36 -0.05
N ASP A 39 -1.06 11.45 -0.06
CA ASP A 39 -1.06 12.47 -1.13
C ASP A 39 -1.17 11.87 -2.56
N ASP A 40 -2.15 10.97 -2.77
CA ASP A 40 -2.39 10.21 -4.02
C ASP A 40 -1.26 9.26 -4.47
N VAL A 41 -0.28 9.03 -3.59
CA VAL A 41 0.80 8.07 -3.76
C VAL A 41 0.58 6.87 -2.84
N VAL A 42 0.80 5.68 -3.36
CA VAL A 42 0.80 4.42 -2.61
C VAL A 42 2.20 3.83 -2.71
N ASP A 43 2.82 3.67 -1.56
CA ASP A 43 4.10 3.01 -1.39
C ASP A 43 3.87 1.60 -0.84
N ILE A 44 4.47 0.61 -1.50
CA ILE A 44 4.44 -0.79 -1.11
C ILE A 44 5.87 -1.25 -0.90
N GLU A 45 6.17 -1.72 0.30
CA GLU A 45 7.47 -2.23 0.67
C GLU A 45 7.37 -3.71 1.03
N VAL A 46 8.30 -4.50 0.52
CA VAL A 46 8.50 -5.89 0.88
C VAL A 46 9.69 -5.97 1.81
N LEU A 47 9.47 -6.54 2.99
CA LEU A 47 10.44 -6.65 4.06
C LEU A 47 10.75 -8.13 4.32
N ASP A 48 12.03 -8.44 4.56
CA ASP A 48 12.41 -9.77 5.05
C ASP A 48 12.02 -9.97 6.52
N ALA A 49 12.32 -11.15 7.06
CA ALA A 49 12.01 -11.50 8.45
C ALA A 49 12.72 -10.60 9.47
N ASP A 50 13.85 -10.01 9.10
CA ASP A 50 14.65 -9.10 9.93
C ASP A 50 14.21 -7.62 9.78
N GLY A 51 13.24 -7.35 8.89
CA GLY A 51 12.71 -6.02 8.62
C GLY A 51 13.54 -5.21 7.61
N CYS A 52 14.45 -5.84 6.87
CA CYS A 52 15.21 -5.18 5.81
C CYS A 52 14.40 -5.09 4.52
N LEU A 53 14.56 -3.99 3.78
CA LEU A 53 13.88 -3.77 2.51
C LEU A 53 14.42 -4.71 1.43
N VAL A 54 13.55 -5.56 0.90
CA VAL A 54 13.83 -6.47 -0.22
C VAL A 54 13.41 -5.83 -1.55
N SER A 55 12.25 -5.17 -1.58
CA SER A 55 11.71 -4.52 -2.76
C SER A 55 10.78 -3.38 -2.39
N GLY A 56 10.63 -2.40 -3.29
CA GLY A 56 9.75 -1.26 -3.11
C GLY A 56 9.08 -0.86 -4.42
N LEU A 57 7.77 -0.58 -4.36
CA LEU A 57 6.98 -0.06 -5.47
C LEU A 57 6.29 1.23 -5.04
N CYS A 58 6.34 2.24 -5.91
CA CYS A 58 5.63 3.49 -5.73
C CYS A 58 4.66 3.66 -6.90
N CYS A 59 3.39 3.85 -6.60
CA CYS A 59 2.36 4.10 -7.60
C CYS A 59 1.58 5.37 -7.26
N LYS A 60 1.38 6.21 -8.28
CA LYS A 60 0.70 7.49 -8.14
C LYS A 60 -0.57 7.47 -8.97
N ASN A 61 -1.70 7.80 -8.37
CA ASN A 61 -2.92 8.03 -9.12
C ASN A 61 -2.79 9.33 -9.93
N ARG A 62 -3.09 9.25 -11.23
CA ARG A 62 -2.93 10.35 -12.19
C ARG A 62 -4.17 11.22 -12.28
#